data_AF-A0A835IR87-F1
#
_entry.id   AF-A0A835IR87-F1
#
_cell.length_a   1.000
_cell.length_b   1.000
_cell.length_c   1.000
_cell.angle_alpha   90.00
_cell.angle_beta   90.00
_cell.angle_gamma   90.00
#
_symmetry.space_group_name_H-M   'P 1'
#
loop_
_entity.id
_entity.type
_entity.pdbx_description
1 polymer ?
#
loop_
_entity_poly.entity_id
_entity_poly.type
_entity_poly.pdbx_seq_one_letter_code
_entity_poly.pdbx_strand_id
1 'polypeptide(L)'
;MFSTLEKIAQTDPKYADIVLLENYAAFQNSLYDLANVVPTLAKFYHQASESYEQACTRHINMIIYFQFEKLFQFGRKIEDLMYTITPEEIPFQLGLSKMDLRKMIKSSLSGVDKSISAMYRKLQKNLTSDELLPSLWDKCKKEFLDKYESFAQLVAKIYPNETVPSVAGMRELLASL
;
A
#
# COMPACT_ATOMS: atom_id res chain seq x y z
N MET A 1 -17.62 -20.56 9.02
CA MET A 1 -18.02 -19.14 9.01
C MET A 1 -17.11 -18.34 8.08
N PHE A 2 -15.82 -18.17 8.38
CA PHE A 2 -14.91 -17.39 7.54
C PHE A 2 -14.77 -17.91 6.11
N SER A 3 -14.75 -19.24 5.91
CA SER A 3 -14.78 -19.83 4.55
C SER A 3 -15.98 -19.42 3.71
N THR A 4 -17.12 -19.12 4.33
CA THR A 4 -18.32 -18.61 3.64
C THR A 4 -18.15 -17.14 3.31
N LEU A 5 -17.64 -16.34 4.26
CA LEU A 5 -17.32 -14.94 4.04
C LEU A 5 -16.33 -14.75 2.88
N GLU A 6 -15.26 -15.56 2.84
CA GLU A 6 -14.30 -15.58 1.73
C GLU A 6 -14.98 -15.84 0.39
N LYS A 7 -15.86 -16.85 0.32
CA LYS A 7 -16.61 -17.16 -0.92
C LYS A 7 -17.53 -16.02 -1.34
N ILE A 8 -18.19 -15.35 -0.38
CA ILE A 8 -19.04 -14.19 -0.65
C ILE A 8 -18.21 -13.03 -1.19
N ALA A 9 -17.06 -12.74 -0.58
CA ALA A 9 -16.16 -11.68 -1.03
C ALA A 9 -15.71 -11.89 -2.49
N GLN A 10 -15.52 -13.14 -2.92
CA GLN A 10 -15.13 -13.46 -4.29
C GLN A 10 -16.25 -13.28 -5.34
N THR A 11 -17.50 -13.02 -4.93
CA THR A 11 -18.61 -12.78 -5.89
C THR A 11 -18.42 -11.49 -6.68
N ASP A 12 -17.78 -10.48 -6.09
CA ASP A 12 -17.27 -9.30 -6.80
C ASP A 12 -15.82 -9.02 -6.35
N PRO A 13 -14.83 -9.52 -7.10
CA PRO A 13 -13.41 -9.36 -6.75
C PRO A 13 -12.96 -7.92 -6.58
N LYS A 14 -13.66 -6.95 -7.19
CA LYS A 14 -13.34 -5.52 -7.06
C LYS A 14 -13.50 -5.01 -5.63
N TYR A 15 -14.46 -5.57 -4.89
CA TYR A 15 -14.77 -5.17 -3.51
C TYR A 15 -14.40 -6.24 -2.47
N ALA A 16 -13.78 -7.35 -2.90
CA ALA A 16 -13.48 -8.49 -2.03
C ALA A 16 -12.76 -8.06 -0.74
N ASP A 17 -11.66 -7.31 -0.84
CA ASP A 17 -10.90 -6.92 0.36
C ASP A 17 -11.69 -5.98 1.29
N ILE A 18 -12.58 -5.13 0.75
CA ILE A 18 -13.45 -4.26 1.55
C ILE A 18 -14.46 -5.11 2.32
N VAL A 19 -15.11 -6.06 1.63
CA VAL A 19 -16.06 -6.99 2.25
C VAL A 19 -15.37 -7.76 3.37
N LEU A 20 -14.15 -8.26 3.12
CA LEU A 20 -13.39 -9.00 4.14
C LEU A 20 -13.02 -8.10 5.32
N LEU A 21 -12.38 -6.95 5.08
CA LEU A 21 -11.87 -6.11 6.16
C LEU A 21 -13.01 -5.57 7.05
N GLU A 22 -14.14 -5.14 6.48
CA GLU A 22 -15.25 -4.62 7.29
C GLU A 22 -15.92 -5.72 8.12
N ASN A 23 -16.09 -6.91 7.54
CA ASN A 23 -16.72 -8.02 8.26
C ASN A 23 -15.80 -8.63 9.33
N TYR A 24 -14.50 -8.72 9.07
CA TYR A 24 -13.56 -9.16 10.09
C TYR A 24 -13.43 -8.13 11.22
N ALA A 25 -13.42 -6.83 10.91
CA ALA A 25 -13.44 -5.79 11.93
C ALA A 25 -14.71 -5.84 12.79
N ALA A 26 -15.88 -5.99 12.17
CA ALA A 26 -17.14 -6.14 12.88
C ALA A 26 -17.15 -7.38 13.78
N PHE A 27 -16.60 -8.51 13.30
CA PHE A 27 -16.45 -9.73 14.08
C PHE A 27 -15.51 -9.53 15.27
N GLN A 28 -14.34 -8.92 15.07
CA GLN A 28 -13.39 -8.63 16.14
C GLN A 28 -14.02 -7.72 17.22
N ASN A 29 -14.65 -6.62 16.81
CA ASN A 29 -15.28 -5.68 17.74
C ASN A 29 -16.38 -6.36 18.56
N SER A 30 -17.19 -7.22 17.93
CA SER A 30 -18.27 -7.94 18.61
C SER A 30 -17.76 -9.04 19.56
N LEU A 31 -16.59 -9.61 19.28
CA LEU A 31 -16.05 -10.76 20.01
C LEU A 31 -15.00 -10.38 21.06
N TYR A 32 -14.51 -9.14 21.06
CA TYR A 32 -13.36 -8.71 21.86
C TYR A 32 -13.46 -9.11 23.35
N ASP A 33 -14.51 -8.69 24.05
CA ASP A 33 -14.69 -8.99 25.48
C ASP A 33 -14.87 -10.49 25.75
N LEU A 34 -15.60 -11.18 24.87
CA LEU A 34 -15.87 -12.61 24.99
C LEU A 34 -14.62 -13.46 24.73
N ALA A 35 -13.76 -13.05 23.79
CA ALA A 35 -12.51 -13.74 23.48
C ALA A 35 -11.53 -13.71 24.66
N ASN A 36 -11.58 -12.67 25.49
CA ASN A 36 -10.72 -12.53 26.67
C ASN A 36 -11.12 -13.47 27.82
N VAL A 37 -12.38 -13.90 27.88
CA VAL A 37 -12.89 -14.75 28.97
C VAL A 37 -13.25 -16.17 28.53
N VAL A 38 -13.41 -16.41 27.23
CA VAL A 38 -13.69 -17.73 26.65
C VAL A 38 -12.54 -18.17 25.74
N PRO A 39 -11.63 -19.05 26.21
CA PRO A 39 -10.44 -19.47 25.45
C PRO A 39 -10.75 -20.05 24.07
N THR A 40 -11.87 -20.77 23.93
CA THR A 40 -12.29 -21.36 22.64
C THR A 40 -12.63 -20.29 21.59
N LEU A 41 -12.99 -19.07 22.00
CA LEU A 41 -13.29 -17.95 21.11
C LEU A 41 -12.02 -17.17 20.71
N ALA A 42 -10.98 -17.18 21.55
CA ALA A 42 -9.70 -16.50 21.27
C ALA A 42 -9.10 -16.93 19.93
N LYS A 43 -9.13 -18.23 19.58
CA LYS A 43 -8.61 -18.71 18.30
C LYS A 43 -9.31 -18.07 17.08
N PHE A 44 -10.62 -17.85 17.18
CA PHE A 44 -11.40 -17.25 16.08
C PHE A 44 -11.18 -15.74 16.01
N TYR A 45 -11.01 -15.10 17.17
CA TYR A 45 -10.59 -13.70 17.23
C TYR A 45 -9.23 -13.51 16.55
N HIS A 46 -8.23 -14.32 16.89
CA HIS A 46 -6.90 -14.25 16.25
C HIS A 46 -6.95 -14.52 14.75
N GLN A 47 -7.71 -15.53 14.32
CA GLN A 47 -7.89 -15.81 12.90
C GLN A 47 -8.54 -14.62 12.16
N ALA A 48 -9.59 -14.04 12.73
CA ALA A 48 -10.22 -12.85 12.16
C ALA A 48 -9.24 -11.66 12.12
N SER A 49 -8.42 -11.48 13.16
CA SER A 49 -7.38 -10.43 13.19
C SER A 49 -6.35 -10.60 12.09
N GLU A 50 -5.86 -11.81 11.88
CA GLU A 50 -4.89 -12.07 10.81
C GLU A 50 -5.53 -11.82 9.43
N SER A 51 -6.73 -12.32 9.19
CA SER A 51 -7.44 -12.12 7.93
C SER A 51 -7.82 -10.65 7.69
N TYR A 52 -8.17 -9.91 8.74
CA TYR A 52 -8.38 -8.46 8.71
C TYR A 52 -7.11 -7.75 8.25
N GLU A 53 -5.98 -7.99 8.92
CA GLU A 53 -4.71 -7.35 8.58
C GLU A 53 -4.29 -7.65 7.14
N GLN A 54 -4.43 -8.90 6.69
CA GLN A 54 -4.14 -9.27 5.30
C GLN A 54 -5.03 -8.53 4.29
N ALA A 55 -6.34 -8.41 4.57
CA ALA A 55 -7.27 -7.68 3.72
C ALA A 55 -6.94 -6.18 3.68
N CYS A 56 -6.61 -5.57 4.84
CA CYS A 56 -6.13 -4.19 4.91
C CYS A 56 -4.88 -4.00 4.06
N THR A 57 -3.86 -4.86 4.22
CA THR A 57 -2.61 -4.78 3.46
C THR A 57 -2.88 -4.86 1.96
N ARG A 58 -3.70 -5.82 1.49
CA ARG A 58 -4.01 -5.94 0.05
C ARG A 58 -4.75 -4.71 -0.47
N HIS A 59 -5.76 -4.24 0.25
CA HIS A 59 -6.55 -3.08 -0.15
C HIS A 59 -5.69 -1.80 -0.23
N ILE A 60 -4.88 -1.55 0.80
CA ILE A 60 -3.96 -0.41 0.88
C ILE A 60 -2.95 -0.47 -0.27
N ASN A 61 -2.34 -1.63 -0.51
CA ASN A 61 -1.42 -1.83 -1.61
C ASN A 61 -2.09 -1.52 -2.96
N MET A 62 -3.31 -2.02 -3.18
CA MET A 62 -4.07 -1.74 -4.40
C MET A 62 -4.29 -0.23 -4.61
N ILE A 63 -4.64 0.50 -3.56
CA ILE A 63 -4.86 1.96 -3.65
C ILE A 63 -3.56 2.70 -3.95
N ILE A 64 -2.46 2.33 -3.28
CA ILE A 64 -1.14 2.93 -3.51
C ILE A 64 -0.69 2.67 -4.95
N TYR A 65 -0.76 1.42 -5.41
CA TYR A 65 -0.39 1.06 -6.78
C TYR A 65 -1.28 1.77 -7.80
N PHE A 66 -2.57 1.93 -7.54
CA PHE A 66 -3.46 2.64 -8.44
C PHE A 66 -3.02 4.10 -8.69
N GLN A 67 -2.42 4.76 -7.69
CA GLN A 67 -1.93 6.14 -7.85
C GLN A 67 -0.47 6.21 -8.33
N PHE A 68 0.37 5.26 -7.92
CA PHE A 68 1.82 5.32 -8.11
C PHE A 68 2.38 4.15 -8.92
N GLU A 69 1.55 3.54 -9.78
CA GLU A 69 1.89 2.34 -10.56
C GLU A 69 3.23 2.49 -11.29
N LYS A 70 3.38 3.57 -12.07
CA LYS A 70 4.58 3.82 -12.89
C LYS A 70 5.84 3.95 -12.04
N LEU A 71 5.73 4.55 -10.84
CA LEU A 71 6.84 4.75 -9.91
C LEU A 71 7.35 3.40 -9.41
N PHE A 72 6.44 2.57 -8.89
CA PHE A 72 6.81 1.29 -8.30
C PHE A 72 7.11 0.21 -9.36
N GLN A 73 6.53 0.29 -10.56
CA GLN A 73 6.94 -0.55 -11.69
C GLN A 73 8.36 -0.21 -12.15
N PHE A 74 8.76 1.07 -12.15
CA PHE A 74 10.13 1.46 -12.47
C PHE A 74 11.11 0.89 -11.43
N GLY A 75 10.79 1.01 -10.13
CA GLY A 75 11.58 0.40 -9.06
C GLY A 75 11.71 -1.11 -9.18
N ARG A 76 10.60 -1.83 -9.41
CA ARG A 76 10.63 -3.29 -9.60
C ARG A 76 11.51 -3.72 -10.77
N LYS A 77 11.47 -3.00 -11.91
CA LYS A 77 12.35 -3.31 -13.05
C LYS A 77 13.84 -3.19 -12.70
N ILE A 78 14.20 -2.24 -11.85
CA ILE A 78 15.56 -2.10 -11.34
C ILE A 78 15.91 -3.31 -10.48
N GLU A 79 15.07 -3.64 -9.51
CA GLU A 79 15.28 -4.79 -8.61
C GLU A 79 15.45 -6.10 -9.39
N ASP A 80 14.60 -6.35 -10.39
CA ASP A 80 14.65 -7.54 -11.23
C ASP A 80 15.98 -7.65 -12.00
N LEU A 81 16.51 -6.53 -12.51
CA LEU A 81 17.80 -6.50 -13.21
C LEU A 81 19.01 -6.60 -12.29
N MET A 82 18.89 -6.16 -11.03
CA MET A 82 19.98 -6.29 -10.06
C MET A 82 20.33 -7.75 -9.73
N TYR A 83 19.49 -8.72 -10.08
CA TYR A 83 19.81 -10.15 -9.98
C TYR A 83 20.72 -10.64 -11.12
N THR A 84 20.86 -9.88 -12.21
CA THR A 84 21.55 -10.34 -13.43
C THR A 84 22.71 -9.44 -13.85
N ILE A 85 22.68 -8.15 -13.52
CA ILE A 85 23.69 -7.15 -13.91
C ILE A 85 24.08 -6.24 -12.75
N THR A 86 25.20 -5.53 -12.87
CA THR A 86 25.64 -4.62 -11.80
C THR A 86 24.83 -3.32 -11.78
N PRO A 87 24.73 -2.64 -10.62
CA PRO A 87 24.04 -1.35 -10.50
C PRO A 87 24.46 -0.30 -11.54
N GLU A 88 25.74 -0.28 -11.91
CA GLU A 88 26.32 0.68 -12.85
C GLU A 88 25.88 0.43 -14.29
N GLU A 89 25.46 -0.80 -14.62
CA GLU A 89 25.00 -1.19 -15.95
C GLU A 89 23.51 -0.87 -16.19
N ILE A 90 22.73 -0.71 -15.11
CA ILE A 90 21.28 -0.46 -15.18
C ILE A 90 20.91 0.81 -15.96
N PRO A 91 21.61 1.96 -15.80
CA PRO A 91 21.31 3.17 -16.58
C PRO A 91 21.48 3.02 -18.10
N PHE A 92 22.15 1.96 -18.57
CA PHE A 92 22.34 1.66 -19.98
C PHE A 92 21.27 0.72 -20.55
N GLN A 93 20.40 0.16 -19.70
CA GLN A 93 19.30 -0.70 -20.12
C GLN A 93 18.13 0.13 -20.68
N LEU A 94 17.42 -0.45 -21.66
CA LEU A 94 16.31 0.21 -22.34
C LEU A 94 15.20 0.60 -21.35
N GLY A 95 14.88 1.90 -21.31
CA GLY A 95 13.81 2.43 -20.45
C GLY A 95 14.24 2.69 -18.99
N LEU A 96 15.52 2.55 -18.67
CA LEU A 96 16.10 2.83 -17.36
C LEU A 96 17.21 3.89 -17.43
N SER A 97 17.29 4.66 -18.51
CA SER A 97 18.24 5.76 -18.58
C SER A 97 17.95 6.84 -17.54
N LYS A 98 18.93 7.71 -17.27
CA LYS A 98 18.72 8.91 -16.44
C LYS A 98 17.56 9.77 -16.95
N MET A 99 17.39 9.86 -18.26
CA MET A 99 16.28 10.59 -18.87
C MET A 99 14.94 9.91 -18.60
N ASP A 100 14.88 8.58 -18.68
CA ASP A 100 13.68 7.80 -18.37
C ASP A 100 13.27 7.97 -16.91
N LEU A 101 14.25 7.90 -15.99
CA LEU A 101 14.03 8.17 -14.56
C LEU A 101 13.41 9.56 -14.35
N ARG A 102 14.02 10.62 -14.89
CA ARG A 102 13.51 12.00 -14.74
C ARG A 102 12.10 12.15 -15.29
N LYS A 103 11.82 11.55 -16.45
CA LYS A 103 10.49 11.57 -17.07
C LYS A 103 9.47 10.84 -16.20
N MET A 104 9.84 9.67 -15.66
CA MET A 104 9.00 8.89 -14.76
C MET A 104 8.70 9.69 -13.48
N ILE A 105 9.73 10.19 -12.78
CA ILE A 105 9.59 11.03 -11.57
C ILE A 105 8.64 12.18 -11.85
N LYS A 106 8.87 12.93 -12.94
CA LYS A 106 8.01 14.05 -13.31
C LYS A 106 6.57 13.59 -13.48
N SER A 107 6.32 12.50 -14.21
CA SER A 107 4.95 12.04 -14.48
C SER A 107 4.23 11.43 -13.27
N SER A 108 4.98 10.87 -12.31
CA SER A 108 4.43 10.16 -11.15
C SER A 108 4.32 11.03 -9.90
N LEU A 109 5.22 12.01 -9.74
CA LEU A 109 5.31 12.84 -8.54
C LEU A 109 4.92 14.30 -8.79
N SER A 110 4.68 14.74 -10.03
CA SER A 110 4.06 16.05 -10.26
C SER A 110 2.63 16.05 -9.75
N GLY A 111 2.31 16.91 -8.79
CA GLY A 111 0.97 16.96 -8.19
C GLY A 111 0.70 15.81 -7.21
N VAL A 112 1.73 15.34 -6.51
CA VAL A 112 1.62 14.25 -5.52
C VAL A 112 0.56 14.54 -4.45
N ASP A 113 0.32 15.81 -4.10
CA ASP A 113 -0.76 16.26 -3.21
C ASP A 113 -2.15 15.78 -3.67
N LYS A 114 -2.40 15.82 -4.99
CA LYS A 114 -3.64 15.33 -5.60
C LYS A 114 -3.71 13.81 -5.55
N SER A 115 -2.60 13.13 -5.81
CA SER A 115 -2.52 11.67 -5.72
C SER A 115 -2.78 11.17 -4.30
N ILE A 116 -2.18 11.83 -3.29
CA ILE A 116 -2.41 11.54 -1.86
C ILE A 116 -3.88 11.79 -1.50
N SER A 117 -4.43 12.93 -1.89
CA SER A 117 -5.86 13.24 -1.70
C SER A 117 -6.76 12.17 -2.34
N ALA A 118 -6.39 11.67 -3.53
CA ALA A 118 -7.13 10.63 -4.22
C ALA A 118 -7.01 9.27 -3.54
N MET A 119 -5.88 8.93 -2.91
CA MET A 119 -5.76 7.75 -2.05
C MET A 119 -6.75 7.82 -0.88
N TYR A 120 -6.74 8.94 -0.14
CA TYR A 120 -7.62 9.15 1.01
C TYR A 120 -9.10 9.04 0.61
N ARG A 121 -9.51 9.73 -0.47
CA ARG A 121 -10.89 9.66 -0.98
C ARG A 121 -11.28 8.24 -1.42
N LYS A 122 -10.34 7.47 -1.99
CA LYS A 122 -10.61 6.10 -2.44
C LYS A 122 -10.74 5.13 -1.27
N LEU A 123 -10.00 5.33 -0.18
CA LEU A 123 -10.23 4.65 1.08
C LEU A 123 -11.62 4.98 1.62
N GLN A 124 -11.94 6.27 1.77
CA GLN A 124 -13.21 6.73 2.34
C GLN A 124 -14.43 6.22 1.55
N LYS A 125 -14.45 6.40 0.23
CA LYS A 125 -15.61 6.11 -0.61
C LYS A 125 -16.05 4.63 -0.57
N ASN A 126 -15.10 3.75 -0.30
CA ASN A 126 -15.29 2.32 -0.37
C ASN A 126 -15.71 1.71 0.98
N LEU A 127 -15.61 2.47 2.07
CA LEU A 127 -15.96 2.02 3.41
C LEU A 127 -17.41 2.34 3.71
N THR A 128 -18.06 1.44 4.44
CA THR A 128 -19.36 1.64 5.08
C THR A 128 -19.17 2.15 6.51
N SER A 129 -18.11 1.68 7.19
CA SER A 129 -17.75 2.11 8.55
C SER A 129 -16.67 3.19 8.54
N ASP A 130 -17.09 4.43 8.80
CA ASP A 130 -16.18 5.58 8.87
C ASP A 130 -15.17 5.47 10.03
N GLU A 131 -15.47 4.68 11.06
CA GLU A 131 -14.60 4.48 12.23
C GLU A 131 -13.29 3.76 11.87
N LEU A 132 -13.28 2.97 10.79
CA LEU A 132 -12.08 2.27 10.32
C LEU A 132 -11.14 3.19 9.53
N LEU A 133 -11.65 4.31 9.01
CA LEU A 133 -10.91 5.17 8.09
C LEU A 133 -9.62 5.75 8.69
N PRO A 134 -9.58 6.29 9.93
CA PRO A 134 -8.35 6.84 10.49
C PRO A 134 -7.22 5.81 10.58
N SER A 135 -7.52 4.60 11.09
CA SER A 135 -6.53 3.53 11.22
C SER A 135 -6.04 3.03 9.86
N LEU A 136 -6.95 2.85 8.89
CA LEU A 136 -6.60 2.47 7.53
C LEU A 136 -5.76 3.55 6.84
N TRP A 137 -6.06 4.83 7.09
CA TRP A 137 -5.28 5.93 6.54
C TRP A 137 -3.87 5.97 7.11
N ASP A 138 -3.71 5.79 8.42
CA ASP A 138 -2.38 5.71 9.05
C ASP A 138 -1.55 4.55 8.52
N LYS A 139 -2.16 3.36 8.36
CA LYS A 139 -1.51 2.21 7.71
C LYS A 139 -1.13 2.51 6.26
N CYS A 140 -2.00 3.19 5.51
CA CYS A 140 -1.73 3.56 4.12
C CYS A 140 -0.56 4.56 3.99
N LYS A 141 -0.53 5.59 4.85
CA LYS A 141 0.58 6.55 4.92
C LYS A 141 1.91 5.84 5.19
N LYS A 142 1.91 4.93 6.18
CA LYS A 142 3.11 4.14 6.52
C LYS A 142 3.56 3.26 5.36
N GLU A 143 2.67 2.46 4.79
CA GLU A 143 2.98 1.56 3.68
C GLU A 143 3.50 2.31 2.45
N PHE A 144 2.91 3.47 2.12
CA PHE A 144 3.40 4.31 1.04
C PHE A 144 4.81 4.83 1.32
N LEU A 145 5.08 5.32 2.54
CA LEU A 145 6.40 5.82 2.91
C LEU A 145 7.46 4.71 2.87
N ASP A 146 7.16 3.52 3.38
CA ASP A 146 8.09 2.38 3.38
C ASP A 146 8.47 1.98 1.94
N LYS A 147 7.49 1.93 1.03
CA LYS A 147 7.74 1.68 -0.40
C LYS A 147 8.51 2.81 -1.06
N TYR A 148 8.16 4.05 -0.75
CA TYR A 148 8.82 5.23 -1.32
C TYR A 148 10.27 5.34 -0.87
N GLU A 149 10.55 5.04 0.40
CA GLU A 149 11.90 4.98 0.95
C GLU A 149 12.74 3.91 0.25
N SER A 150 12.20 2.71 0.07
CA SER A 150 12.85 1.64 -0.69
C SER A 150 13.19 2.10 -2.12
N PHE A 151 12.24 2.74 -2.80
CA PHE A 151 12.46 3.33 -4.13
C PHE A 151 13.55 4.42 -4.11
N ALA A 152 13.53 5.33 -3.15
CA ALA A 152 14.51 6.41 -3.05
C ALA A 152 15.93 5.87 -2.81
N GLN A 153 16.07 4.84 -1.99
CA GLN A 153 17.34 4.14 -1.76
C GLN A 153 17.85 3.45 -3.03
N LEU A 154 16.96 2.77 -3.78
CA LEU A 154 17.30 2.20 -5.08
C LEU A 154 17.80 3.27 -6.06
N VAL A 155 17.07 4.39 -6.19
CA VAL A 155 17.47 5.48 -7.08
C VAL A 155 18.82 6.06 -6.67
N ALA A 156 19.06 6.30 -5.38
CA ALA A 156 20.34 6.82 -4.90
C ALA A 156 21.51 5.87 -5.24
N LYS A 157 21.27 4.55 -5.22
CA LYS A 157 22.26 3.54 -5.58
C LYS A 157 22.57 3.51 -7.09
N ILE A 158 21.53 3.58 -7.93
CA ILE A 158 21.68 3.42 -9.39
C ILE A 158 22.02 4.76 -10.09
N TYR A 159 21.52 5.87 -9.56
CA TYR A 159 21.59 7.19 -10.17
C TYR A 159 22.08 8.24 -9.15
N PRO A 160 23.34 8.16 -8.70
CA PRO A 160 23.85 8.98 -7.59
C PRO A 160 23.82 10.50 -7.84
N ASN A 161 23.73 10.93 -9.11
CA ASN A 161 23.67 12.34 -9.50
C ASN A 161 22.24 12.83 -9.79
N GLU A 162 21.23 11.98 -9.61
CA GLU A 162 19.81 12.34 -9.78
C GLU A 162 19.17 12.65 -8.44
N THR A 163 18.21 13.57 -8.45
CA THR A 163 17.48 13.97 -7.26
C THR A 163 16.03 13.52 -7.33
N VAL A 164 15.53 12.99 -6.22
CA VAL A 164 14.11 12.66 -6.00
C VAL A 164 13.60 13.45 -4.80
N PRO A 165 12.30 13.72 -4.69
CA PRO A 165 11.74 14.30 -3.48
C PRO A 165 12.13 13.46 -2.25
N SER A 166 12.46 14.11 -1.14
CA SER A 166 12.90 13.41 0.06
C SER A 166 11.75 12.65 0.72
N VAL A 167 12.07 11.57 1.44
CA VAL A 167 11.09 10.83 2.27
C VAL A 167 10.48 11.75 3.32
N ALA A 168 11.26 12.68 3.88
CA ALA A 168 10.76 13.69 4.81
C ALA A 168 9.71 14.61 4.17
N GLY A 169 9.95 15.10 2.96
CA GLY A 169 8.98 15.92 2.23
C GLY A 169 7.69 15.15 1.92
N MET A 170 7.80 13.87 1.54
CA MET A 170 6.61 13.01 1.37
C MET A 170 5.83 12.84 2.67
N ARG A 171 6.51 12.69 3.81
CA ARG A 171 5.88 12.58 5.13
C ARG A 171 5.12 13.85 5.51
N GLU A 172 5.68 15.02 5.24
CA GLU A 172 5.01 16.30 5.49
C GLU A 172 3.74 16.44 4.64
N LEU A 173 3.77 16.05 3.36
CA LEU A 173 2.60 16.07 2.50
C LEU A 173 1.49 15.14 3.00
N LEU A 174 1.85 13.95 3.47
CA LEU A 174 0.90 13.00 4.06
C LEU A 174 0.32 13.47 5.40
N ALA A 175 1.05 14.33 6.13
CA ALA A 175 0.57 14.90 7.40
C ALA A 175 -0.42 16.04 7.22
N SER A 176 -0.45 16.66 6.03
CA SER A 176 -1.39 17.74 5.70
C SER A 176 -2.83 17.27 5.39
N LEU A 177 -3.08 15.96 5.41
CA LEU A 177 -4.35 15.29 5.10
C LEU A 177 -4.73 14.27 6.19
#